data_AF-A0A2A3VHV7-F1
#
_entry.id   AF-A0A2A3VHV7-F1
#
_cell.length_a   1.000
_cell.length_b   1.000
_cell.length_c   1.000
_cell.angle_alpha   90.00
_cell.angle_beta   90.00
_cell.angle_gamma   90.00
#
_symmetry.space_group_name_H-M   'P 1'
#
loop_
_entity.id
_entity.type
_entity.pdbx_description
1 polymer ?
#
loop_
_entity_poly.entity_id
_entity_poly.type
_entity_poly.pdbx_seq_one_letter_code
_entity_poly.pdbx_strand_id
1 'polypeptide(L)'
;MHRCLRLASVCLVLTVTACQAEAPDPVSAPVAMDPAPATAPAATPPAAAPVVSPAGRYEATSPAPGTLTLSDAGDGQWHVALRGGAVPDGASTAADCELEARGPLAEGRITADVVPFEGTLMSLTETDLAREPATVSIVLNGDVATVTTDYAQCALGADLAGTYTRVATP
;
A
#
# COMPACT_ATOMS: atom_id res chain seq x y z
N MET A 1 -0.45 -12.07 47.26
CA MET A 1 0.81 -11.36 47.02
C MET A 1 0.58 -10.37 45.87
N HIS A 2 0.58 -9.08 46.22
CA HIS A 2 0.36 -7.95 45.32
C HIS A 2 1.63 -7.63 44.53
N ARG A 3 1.51 -7.26 43.25
CA ARG A 3 2.27 -6.15 42.66
C ARG A 3 1.52 -5.54 41.48
N CYS A 4 0.79 -4.49 41.84
CA CYS A 4 0.31 -3.40 41.00
C CYS A 4 1.37 -2.27 41.08
N LEU A 5 1.71 -1.60 39.98
CA LEU A 5 2.35 -0.27 39.85
C LEU A 5 2.96 -0.16 38.43
N ARG A 6 2.99 0.95 37.67
CA ARG A 6 2.44 2.32 37.67
C ARG A 6 2.94 2.92 36.32
N LEU A 7 2.08 3.54 35.51
CA LEU A 7 1.87 5.00 35.37
C LEU A 7 2.98 5.82 34.69
N ALA A 8 2.49 6.75 33.86
CA ALA A 8 3.02 8.08 33.53
C ALA A 8 4.15 8.16 32.48
N SER A 9 3.90 8.75 31.31
CA SER A 9 3.72 10.19 31.06
C SER A 9 5.04 10.96 31.26
N VAL A 10 5.66 11.37 30.15
CA VAL A 10 6.68 12.43 30.14
C VAL A 10 6.41 13.35 28.95
N CYS A 11 5.75 14.44 29.29
CA CYS A 11 5.73 15.70 28.56
C CYS A 11 7.16 16.27 28.59
N LEU A 12 7.79 16.53 27.44
CA LEU A 12 9.04 17.28 27.41
C LEU A 12 8.74 18.72 26.98
N VAL A 13 8.58 19.56 28.00
CA VAL A 13 8.53 21.02 27.90
C VAL A 13 9.97 21.53 27.88
N LEU A 14 10.35 22.25 26.83
CA LEU A 14 11.58 23.04 26.80
C LEU A 14 11.25 24.49 27.20
N THR A 15 11.70 24.87 28.38
CA THR A 15 11.80 26.25 28.88
C THR A 15 13.25 26.73 28.77
N VAL A 16 13.44 28.06 28.64
CA VAL A 16 14.63 28.93 28.85
C VAL A 16 14.45 30.11 27.87
N THR A 17 14.49 31.40 28.19
CA THR A 17 15.02 32.15 29.34
C THR A 17 14.33 33.52 29.42
N ALA A 18 14.38 34.12 30.62
CA ALA A 18 13.73 35.36 31.03
C ALA A 18 14.28 36.65 30.39
N CYS A 19 13.42 37.68 30.32
CA CYS A 19 13.79 39.08 30.56
C CYS A 19 12.54 39.85 31.01
N GLN A 20 12.50 40.23 32.29
CA GLN A 20 11.58 41.25 32.82
C GLN A 20 12.23 42.62 32.56
N ALA A 21 11.45 43.60 32.10
CA ALA A 21 11.83 45.02 32.17
C ALA A 21 10.57 45.88 32.29
N GLU A 22 10.65 46.86 33.20
CA GLU A 22 9.62 47.72 33.76
C GLU A 22 8.84 48.60 32.76
N ALA A 23 7.64 48.99 33.19
CA ALA A 23 6.82 50.04 32.59
C ALA A 23 7.38 51.45 32.89
N PRO A 24 7.26 52.35 31.91
CA PRO A 24 6.84 53.72 32.21
C PRO A 24 5.71 54.20 31.26
N ASP A 25 4.60 54.68 31.84
CA ASP A 25 3.75 55.68 31.16
C ASP A 25 4.57 56.96 30.99
N PRO A 26 4.53 57.63 29.81
CA PRO A 26 3.79 58.89 29.80
C PRO A 26 3.27 59.40 28.42
N VAL A 27 2.23 60.25 28.51
CA VAL A 27 1.84 61.38 27.63
C VAL A 27 1.11 61.10 26.30
N SER A 28 0.07 61.92 26.09
CA SER A 28 -0.91 61.97 25.01
C SER A 28 -0.41 62.40 23.61
N ALA A 29 -1.11 61.84 22.59
CA ALA A 29 -1.44 62.35 21.24
C ALA A 29 -0.36 62.33 20.13
N PRO A 30 -0.71 62.33 18.81
CA PRO A 30 -2.00 62.08 18.14
C PRO A 30 -1.97 60.86 17.17
N VAL A 31 -3.16 60.53 16.69
CA VAL A 31 -3.51 59.51 15.67
C VAL A 31 -2.56 59.55 14.46
N ALA A 32 -1.81 58.47 14.25
CA ALA A 32 -1.22 58.14 12.96
C ALA A 32 -2.00 56.95 12.40
N MET A 33 -2.56 57.16 11.21
CA MET A 33 -3.28 56.16 10.42
C MET A 33 -2.38 54.93 10.21
N ASP A 34 -2.76 53.79 10.79
CA ASP A 34 -2.13 52.50 10.55
C ASP A 34 -2.29 52.16 9.05
N PRO A 35 -1.20 51.92 8.28
CA PRO A 35 -1.36 51.38 6.93
C PRO A 35 -1.95 49.97 7.06
N ALA A 36 -3.08 49.75 6.40
CA ALA A 36 -3.80 48.48 6.36
C ALA A 36 -2.83 47.28 6.29
N PRO A 37 -3.03 46.22 7.11
CA PRO A 37 -2.16 45.07 7.09
C PRO A 37 -2.18 44.50 5.67
N ALA A 38 -1.00 44.47 5.04
CA ALA A 38 -0.81 43.75 3.80
C ALA A 38 -1.11 42.28 4.09
N THR A 39 -2.27 41.80 3.61
CA THR A 39 -2.65 40.39 3.68
C THR A 39 -1.58 39.61 2.95
N ALA A 40 -0.69 38.95 3.70
CA ALA A 40 0.25 38.00 3.12
C ALA A 40 -0.57 36.92 2.40
N PRO A 41 -0.27 36.60 1.13
CA PRO A 41 -0.98 35.54 0.44
C PRO A 41 -0.81 34.25 1.24
N ALA A 42 -1.94 33.60 1.55
CA ALA A 42 -1.95 32.30 2.19
C ALA A 42 -1.04 31.36 1.37
N ALA A 43 -0.04 30.78 2.03
CA ALA A 43 0.83 29.80 1.41
C ALA A 43 -0.05 28.65 0.91
N THR A 44 -0.09 28.45 -0.40
CA THR A 44 -0.76 27.30 -1.01
C THR A 44 -0.15 26.04 -0.39
N PRO A 45 -0.94 25.16 0.24
CA PRO A 45 -0.41 23.91 0.77
C PRO A 45 0.28 23.15 -0.37
N PRO A 46 1.46 22.56 -0.12
CA PRO A 46 2.18 21.84 -1.15
C PRO A 46 1.28 20.76 -1.74
N ALA A 47 1.18 20.76 -3.07
CA ALA A 47 0.46 19.72 -3.79
C ALA A 47 1.03 18.36 -3.37
N ALA A 48 0.16 17.45 -2.92
CA ALA A 48 0.56 16.08 -2.63
C ALA A 48 1.25 15.49 -3.86
N ALA A 49 2.39 14.82 -3.65
CA ALA A 49 3.11 14.18 -4.73
C ALA A 49 2.18 13.19 -5.46
N PRO A 50 2.28 13.08 -6.79
CA PRO A 50 1.46 12.13 -7.53
C PRO A 50 1.81 10.71 -7.06
N VAL A 51 0.81 10.01 -6.54
CA VAL A 51 0.93 8.60 -6.23
C VAL A 51 0.96 7.86 -7.57
N VAL A 52 2.08 7.19 -7.86
CA VAL A 52 2.19 6.35 -9.05
C VAL A 52 1.22 5.18 -8.88
N SER A 53 0.32 5.01 -9.85
CA SER A 53 -0.64 3.91 -9.82
C SER A 53 0.08 2.55 -9.94
N PRO A 54 -0.28 1.54 -9.13
CA PRO A 54 0.26 0.19 -9.30
C PRO A 54 -0.39 -0.57 -10.47
N ALA A 55 -1.43 -0.03 -11.09
CA ALA A 55 -2.11 -0.67 -12.22
C ALA A 55 -1.13 -1.03 -13.34
N GLY A 56 -1.23 -2.25 -13.86
CA GLY A 56 -0.36 -2.73 -14.94
C GLY A 56 -0.09 -4.22 -14.87
N ARG A 57 0.73 -4.69 -15.81
CA ARG A 57 1.16 -6.07 -15.92
C ARG A 57 2.60 -6.23 -15.46
N TYR A 58 2.86 -7.31 -14.74
CA TYR A 58 4.16 -7.68 -14.22
C TYR A 58 4.45 -9.13 -14.56
N GLU A 59 5.72 -9.47 -14.75
CA GLU A 59 6.16 -10.81 -15.10
C GLU A 59 7.23 -11.32 -14.12
N ALA A 60 7.09 -12.57 -13.71
CA ALA A 60 8.14 -13.33 -13.06
C ALA A 60 8.83 -14.23 -14.11
N THR A 61 10.15 -14.34 -14.03
CA THR A 61 10.96 -15.20 -14.91
C THR A 61 11.70 -16.31 -14.14
N SER A 62 11.68 -16.26 -12.81
CA SER A 62 12.37 -17.20 -11.93
C SER A 62 11.62 -17.31 -10.59
N PRO A 63 11.52 -18.51 -9.99
CA PRO A 63 12.02 -19.80 -10.51
C PRO A 63 11.16 -20.40 -11.64
N ALA A 64 9.91 -19.94 -11.78
CA ALA A 64 9.00 -20.29 -12.88
C ALA A 64 8.45 -19.02 -13.54
N PRO A 65 8.06 -19.07 -14.83
CA PRO A 65 7.39 -17.95 -15.47
C PRO A 65 6.01 -17.72 -14.85
N GLY A 66 5.66 -16.45 -14.67
CA GLY A 66 4.36 -16.06 -14.14
C GLY A 66 3.96 -14.66 -14.55
N THR A 67 2.66 -14.39 -14.49
CA THR A 67 2.08 -13.09 -14.80
C THR A 67 1.23 -12.59 -13.63
N LEU A 68 1.43 -11.33 -13.27
CA LEU A 68 0.60 -10.60 -12.32
C LEU A 68 -0.03 -9.42 -13.06
N THR A 69 -1.35 -9.27 -12.95
CA THR A 69 -2.06 -8.09 -13.43
C THR A 69 -2.73 -7.42 -12.25
N LEU A 70 -2.51 -6.10 -12.13
CA LEU A 70 -3.14 -5.24 -11.15
C LEU A 70 -4.06 -4.26 -11.87
N SER A 71 -5.33 -4.21 -11.46
CA SER A 71 -6.33 -3.27 -11.99
C SER A 71 -7.08 -2.60 -10.85
N ASP A 72 -7.42 -1.32 -11.06
CA ASP A 72 -8.31 -0.63 -10.14
C ASP A 72 -9.69 -1.29 -10.22
N ALA A 73 -10.22 -1.62 -9.05
CA ALA A 73 -11.47 -2.34 -8.95
C ALA A 73 -12.60 -1.44 -8.42
N GLY A 74 -12.33 -0.16 -8.16
CA GLY A 74 -13.22 0.77 -7.50
C GLY A 74 -13.15 0.71 -5.97
N ASP A 75 -13.62 1.77 -5.30
CA ASP A 75 -13.79 1.84 -3.84
C ASP A 75 -12.51 1.60 -3.03
N GLY A 76 -11.36 2.00 -3.58
CA GLY A 76 -10.05 1.77 -2.97
C GLY A 76 -9.61 0.31 -2.96
N GLN A 77 -10.31 -0.56 -3.71
CA GLN A 77 -9.97 -1.96 -3.88
C GLN A 77 -9.20 -2.17 -5.19
N TRP A 78 -8.31 -3.14 -5.14
CA TRP A 78 -7.52 -3.62 -6.27
C TRP A 78 -7.93 -5.03 -6.62
N HIS A 79 -8.04 -5.31 -7.91
CA HIS A 79 -8.17 -6.65 -8.43
C HIS A 79 -6.78 -7.14 -8.81
N VAL A 80 -6.52 -8.37 -8.41
CA VAL A 80 -5.26 -9.09 -8.59
C VAL A 80 -5.56 -10.32 -9.40
N ALA A 81 -4.99 -10.43 -10.59
CA ALA A 81 -5.01 -11.65 -11.38
C ALA A 81 -3.60 -12.22 -11.46
N LEU A 82 -3.40 -13.43 -10.94
CA LEU A 82 -2.13 -14.14 -10.94
C LEU A 82 -2.24 -15.40 -11.77
N ARG A 83 -1.21 -15.66 -12.57
CA ARG A 83 -1.03 -16.92 -13.28
C ARG A 83 0.43 -17.36 -13.19
N GLY A 84 0.68 -18.64 -13.03
CA GLY A 84 2.03 -19.18 -12.93
C GLY A 84 2.07 -20.67 -13.19
N GLY A 85 3.23 -21.15 -13.64
CA GLY A 85 3.48 -22.57 -13.87
C GLY A 85 4.39 -23.19 -12.82
N ALA A 86 4.56 -24.51 -12.91
CA ALA A 86 5.67 -25.17 -12.25
C ALA A 86 7.01 -24.69 -12.84
N VAL A 87 8.10 -24.91 -12.10
CA VAL A 87 9.46 -24.72 -12.63
C VAL A 87 9.58 -25.53 -13.92
N PRO A 88 9.99 -24.92 -15.05
CA PRO A 88 9.96 -25.62 -16.33
C PRO A 88 10.96 -26.77 -16.37
N ASP A 89 10.47 -28.00 -16.56
CA ASP A 89 11.27 -29.20 -16.88
C ASP A 89 11.55 -29.34 -18.39
N GLY A 90 11.18 -28.33 -19.19
CA GLY A 90 11.36 -28.26 -20.64
C GLY A 90 10.68 -27.03 -21.25
N ALA A 91 10.89 -26.79 -22.54
CA ALA A 91 10.43 -25.58 -23.24
C ALA A 91 8.89 -25.44 -23.41
N SER A 92 8.09 -26.28 -22.76
CA SER A 92 6.63 -26.35 -22.95
C SER A 92 5.83 -26.48 -21.66
N THR A 93 6.42 -26.23 -20.49
CA THR A 93 5.67 -26.16 -19.24
C THR A 93 4.80 -24.91 -19.26
N ALA A 94 3.47 -25.10 -19.35
CA ALA A 94 2.50 -24.02 -19.34
C ALA A 94 2.33 -23.46 -17.92
N ALA A 95 1.68 -22.29 -17.81
CA ALA A 95 1.09 -21.92 -16.53
C ALA A 95 0.02 -22.97 -16.19
N ASP A 96 0.08 -23.50 -14.98
CA ASP A 96 -0.83 -24.57 -14.50
C ASP A 96 -1.66 -24.08 -13.30
N CYS A 97 -1.43 -22.85 -12.84
CA CYS A 97 -2.16 -22.23 -11.74
C CYS A 97 -2.65 -20.82 -12.08
N GLU A 98 -3.89 -20.52 -11.69
CA GLU A 98 -4.51 -19.21 -11.77
C GLU A 98 -5.16 -18.88 -10.43
N LEU A 99 -5.15 -17.61 -10.05
CA LEU A 99 -6.04 -17.11 -9.01
C LEU A 99 -6.45 -15.68 -9.30
N GLU A 100 -7.60 -15.32 -8.75
CA GLU A 100 -8.05 -13.93 -8.67
C GLU A 100 -8.27 -13.55 -7.21
N ALA A 101 -7.85 -12.35 -6.85
CA ALA A 101 -7.99 -11.83 -5.50
C ALA A 101 -8.42 -10.36 -5.53
N ARG A 102 -9.00 -9.90 -4.43
CA ARG A 102 -9.42 -8.51 -4.27
C ARG A 102 -9.09 -7.99 -2.88
N GLY A 103 -8.55 -6.77 -2.82
CA GLY A 103 -8.26 -6.13 -1.54
C GLY A 103 -7.75 -4.71 -1.62
N PRO A 104 -7.64 -4.01 -0.49
CA PRO A 104 -7.18 -2.64 -0.44
C PRO A 104 -5.66 -2.51 -0.68
N LEU A 105 -5.26 -1.35 -1.22
CA LEU A 105 -3.88 -0.88 -1.19
C LEU A 105 -3.68 0.04 0.03
N ALA A 106 -2.75 -0.31 0.89
CA ALA A 106 -2.32 0.51 2.02
C ALA A 106 -0.80 0.47 2.15
N GLU A 107 -0.17 1.65 2.30
CA GLU A 107 1.27 1.76 2.58
C GLU A 107 2.17 0.99 1.58
N GLY A 108 1.80 0.99 0.29
CA GLY A 108 2.55 0.27 -0.75
C GLY A 108 2.35 -1.24 -0.76
N ARG A 109 1.37 -1.76 -0.02
CA ARG A 109 1.01 -3.18 0.03
C ARG A 109 -0.45 -3.40 -0.33
N ILE A 110 -0.71 -4.35 -1.22
CA ILE A 110 -2.05 -4.90 -1.45
C ILE A 110 -2.18 -6.15 -0.59
N THR A 111 -3.23 -6.24 0.22
CA THR A 111 -3.61 -7.48 0.93
C THR A 111 -4.99 -7.86 0.43
N ALA A 112 -5.05 -8.94 -0.34
CA ALA A 112 -6.22 -9.30 -1.13
C ALA A 112 -6.68 -10.72 -0.80
N ASP A 113 -7.97 -10.89 -0.55
CA ASP A 113 -8.57 -12.19 -0.35
C ASP A 113 -8.86 -12.82 -1.72
N VAL A 114 -8.59 -14.12 -1.86
CA VAL A 114 -8.93 -14.85 -3.08
C VAL A 114 -10.46 -14.84 -3.23
N VAL A 115 -10.93 -14.49 -4.42
CA VAL A 115 -12.35 -14.37 -4.75
C VAL A 115 -12.76 -15.47 -5.71
N PRO A 116 -14.06 -15.81 -5.81
CA PRO A 116 -14.53 -16.77 -6.80
C PRO A 116 -14.21 -16.29 -8.21
N PHE A 117 -13.77 -17.20 -9.08
CA PHE A 117 -13.44 -16.88 -10.47
C PHE A 117 -13.64 -18.09 -11.38
N GLU A 118 -13.85 -17.80 -12.67
CA GLU A 118 -13.88 -18.78 -13.76
C GLU A 118 -12.71 -18.48 -14.69
N GLY A 119 -11.60 -19.18 -14.48
CA GLY A 119 -10.37 -19.03 -15.24
C GLY A 119 -10.36 -19.86 -16.52
N THR A 120 -9.24 -19.77 -17.24
CA THR A 120 -9.02 -20.59 -18.44
C THR A 120 -8.52 -21.98 -18.08
N LEU A 121 -7.82 -22.11 -16.95
CA LEU A 121 -7.19 -23.34 -16.48
C LEU A 121 -7.97 -23.98 -15.33
N MET A 122 -8.59 -23.16 -14.48
CA MET A 122 -9.34 -23.63 -13.31
C MET A 122 -10.45 -22.65 -12.94
N SER A 123 -11.40 -23.13 -12.15
CA SER A 123 -12.43 -22.31 -11.53
C SER A 123 -12.48 -22.55 -10.03
N LEU A 124 -12.94 -21.53 -9.31
CA LEU A 124 -13.03 -21.55 -7.86
C LEU A 124 -14.37 -20.95 -7.44
N THR A 125 -15.16 -21.71 -6.68
CA THR A 125 -16.48 -21.26 -6.24
C THR A 125 -16.42 -20.63 -4.86
N GLU A 126 -17.48 -19.90 -4.47
CA GLU A 126 -17.66 -19.43 -3.09
C GLU A 126 -17.65 -20.58 -2.07
N THR A 127 -18.13 -21.76 -2.44
CA THR A 127 -18.15 -22.92 -1.54
C THR A 127 -16.76 -23.47 -1.27
N ASP A 128 -15.88 -23.42 -2.27
CA ASP A 128 -14.49 -23.85 -2.13
C ASP A 128 -13.73 -22.90 -1.20
N LEU A 129 -13.88 -21.59 -1.44
CA LEU A 129 -13.27 -20.55 -0.62
C LEU A 129 -13.81 -20.51 0.82
N ALA A 130 -15.07 -20.88 1.02
CA ALA A 130 -15.63 -21.01 2.37
C ALA A 130 -15.01 -22.18 3.16
N ARG A 131 -14.50 -23.22 2.47
CA ARG A 131 -13.83 -24.37 3.09
C ARG A 131 -12.35 -24.08 3.34
N GLU A 132 -11.71 -23.42 2.39
CA GLU A 132 -10.29 -23.12 2.41
C GLU A 132 -10.06 -21.69 1.91
N PRO A 133 -10.21 -20.69 2.80
CA PRO A 133 -9.94 -19.30 2.45
C PRO A 133 -8.44 -19.11 2.22
N ALA A 134 -8.09 -18.24 1.27
CA ALA A 134 -6.71 -17.91 0.99
C ALA A 134 -6.50 -16.41 0.75
N THR A 135 -5.30 -15.94 1.00
CA THR A 135 -4.92 -14.54 0.86
C THR A 135 -3.67 -14.38 -0.03
N VAL A 136 -3.57 -13.22 -0.67
CA VAL A 136 -2.42 -12.76 -1.45
C VAL A 136 -1.95 -11.43 -0.87
N SER A 137 -0.66 -11.33 -0.59
CA SER A 137 -0.02 -10.07 -0.24
C SER A 137 1.00 -9.67 -1.30
N ILE A 138 0.92 -8.42 -1.75
CA ILE A 138 1.78 -7.86 -2.79
C ILE A 138 2.43 -6.61 -2.23
N VAL A 139 3.76 -6.61 -2.14
CA VAL A 139 4.54 -5.42 -1.78
C VAL A 139 5.06 -4.76 -3.05
N LEU A 140 4.76 -3.48 -3.22
CA LEU A 140 5.09 -2.69 -4.41
C LEU A 140 6.29 -1.79 -4.13
N ASN A 141 7.34 -1.94 -4.95
CA ASN A 141 8.57 -1.16 -4.90
C ASN A 141 8.89 -0.63 -6.31
N GLY A 142 8.22 0.45 -6.70
CA GLY A 142 8.33 1.00 -8.05
C GLY A 142 7.81 0.03 -9.11
N ASP A 143 8.70 -0.45 -9.97
CA ASP A 143 8.38 -1.43 -11.02
C ASP A 143 8.50 -2.88 -10.54
N VAL A 144 8.81 -3.12 -9.27
CA VAL A 144 8.93 -4.47 -8.71
C VAL A 144 7.78 -4.75 -7.76
N ALA A 145 7.12 -5.89 -7.93
CA ALA A 145 6.09 -6.42 -7.04
C ALA A 145 6.58 -7.74 -6.43
N THR A 146 6.59 -7.84 -5.10
CA THR A 146 6.88 -9.10 -4.39
C THR A 146 5.57 -9.70 -3.92
N VAL A 147 5.26 -10.90 -4.40
CA VAL A 147 4.03 -11.64 -4.11
C VAL A 147 4.32 -12.73 -3.09
N THR A 148 3.44 -12.84 -2.11
CA THR A 148 3.35 -13.97 -1.19
C THR A 148 1.90 -14.41 -1.10
N THR A 149 1.63 -15.70 -1.09
CA THR A 149 0.28 -16.24 -0.94
C THR A 149 0.31 -17.54 -0.18
N ASP A 150 -0.77 -17.83 0.54
CA ASP A 150 -1.05 -19.12 1.17
C ASP A 150 -1.94 -20.03 0.31
N TYR A 151 -2.28 -19.61 -0.92
CA TYR A 151 -3.07 -20.39 -1.87
C TYR A 151 -2.37 -21.71 -2.24
N ALA A 152 -2.85 -22.81 -1.68
CA ALA A 152 -2.24 -24.14 -1.81
C ALA A 152 -2.89 -25.02 -2.90
N GLN A 153 -3.89 -24.50 -3.62
CA GLN A 153 -4.67 -25.27 -4.60
C GLN A 153 -3.99 -25.36 -5.98
N CYS A 154 -2.79 -24.80 -6.14
CA CYS A 154 -1.98 -24.98 -7.33
C CYS A 154 -1.51 -26.45 -7.44
N ALA A 155 -1.83 -27.12 -8.55
CA ALA A 155 -1.35 -28.47 -8.81
C ALA A 155 0.16 -28.49 -9.14
N LEU A 156 0.80 -29.66 -8.97
CA LEU A 156 2.15 -29.98 -9.46
C LEU A 156 3.30 -29.07 -8.98
N GLY A 157 3.12 -28.37 -7.85
CA GLY A 157 4.19 -27.52 -7.28
C GLY A 157 4.36 -26.19 -8.00
N ALA A 158 3.36 -25.74 -8.77
CA ALA A 158 3.32 -24.37 -9.25
C ALA A 158 3.28 -23.40 -8.05
N ASP A 159 4.17 -22.42 -8.08
CA ASP A 159 4.31 -21.40 -7.04
C ASP A 159 4.02 -20.03 -7.65
N LEU A 160 3.10 -19.30 -7.03
CA LEU A 160 2.73 -17.93 -7.40
C LEU A 160 3.47 -16.89 -6.54
N ALA A 161 4.16 -17.33 -5.49
CA ALA A 161 5.02 -16.47 -4.71
C ALA A 161 6.30 -16.16 -5.50
N GLY A 162 6.76 -14.92 -5.40
CA GLY A 162 7.97 -14.51 -6.10
C GLY A 162 8.05 -13.03 -6.37
N THR A 163 9.02 -12.68 -7.21
CA THR A 163 9.25 -11.30 -7.63
C THR A 163 8.81 -11.12 -9.07
N TYR A 164 7.93 -10.16 -9.29
CA TYR A 164 7.38 -9.80 -10.58
C TYR A 164 7.87 -8.40 -10.96
N THR A 165 8.30 -8.22 -12.20
CA THR A 165 8.77 -6.93 -12.71
C THR A 165 7.75 -6.37 -13.70
N ARG A 166 7.41 -5.09 -13.56
CA ARG A 166 6.48 -4.39 -14.44
C ARG A 166 7.02 -4.45 -15.85
N VAL A 167 6.16 -4.80 -16.78
CA VAL A 167 6.46 -4.75 -18.22
C VAL A 167 5.66 -3.62 -18.84
N ALA A 168 6.27 -2.93 -19.81
CA ALA A 168 5.53 -1.99 -20.62
C ALA A 168 4.43 -2.75 -21.36
N THR A 169 3.19 -2.29 -21.24
CA THR A 169 2.12 -2.76 -22.12
C THR A 169 2.51 -2.37 -23.56
N PRO A 170 2.58 -3.31 -24.51
CA PRO A 170 2.95 -3.00 -25.89
C PRO A 170 1.98 -2.03 -26.57
#